data_AF-A0A519URG0-F1
#
_entry.id   AF-A0A519URG0-F1
#
_cell.length_a   1.000
_cell.length_b   1.000
_cell.length_c   1.000
_cell.angle_alpha   90.00
_cell.angle_beta   90.00
_cell.angle_gamma   90.00
#
_symmetry.space_group_name_H-M   'P 1'
#
loop_
_entity.id
_entity.type
_entity.pdbx_description
1 polymer ?
#
loop_
_entity_poly.entity_id
_entity_poly.type
_entity_poly.pdbx_seq_one_letter_code
_entity_poly.pdbx_strand_id
1 'polypeptide(L)' 'MDALIVYPENNDQLEAVKAVMKAMKIVFEEKNMYPNEVMLGVRESIKQVNEEKIHPYTNLKDMLDK' A
#
# COMPACT_ATOMS: atom_id res chain seq x y z
N MET A 1 8.33 23.62 12.53
CA MET A 1 8.89 22.42 11.88
C MET A 1 8.23 22.36 10.53
N ASP A 2 9.01 22.46 9.47
CA ASP A 2 8.48 22.52 8.11
C ASP A 2 8.50 21.10 7.51
N ALA A 3 7.43 20.73 6.82
CA ALA A 3 7.27 19.41 6.22
C ALA A 3 7.50 19.50 4.70
N LEU A 4 8.24 18.55 4.14
CA LEU A 4 8.45 18.39 2.71
C LEU A 4 7.72 17.13 2.23
N ILE A 5 6.76 17.29 1.32
CA ILE A 5 6.08 16.19 0.64
C ILE A 5 6.69 16.06 -0.76
N VAL A 6 7.14 14.87 -1.12
CA VAL A 6 7.79 14.58 -2.40
C VAL A 6 6.94 13.57 -3.17
N TYR A 7 6.63 13.87 -4.43
CA TYR A 7 5.89 13.00 -5.34
C TYR A 7 6.75 12.67 -6.58
N PRO A 8 7.52 11.57 -6.56
CA PRO A 8 8.26 11.12 -7.73
C PRO A 8 7.28 10.67 -8.83
N GLU A 9 7.52 11.08 -10.07
CA GLU A 9 6.71 10.70 -11.24
C GLU A 9 7.16 9.38 -11.86
N ASN A 10 8.36 8.91 -11.51
CA ASN A 10 8.91 7.65 -12.02
C ASN A 10 9.88 6.99 -11.02
N ASN A 11 10.28 5.75 -11.33
CA ASN A 11 11.14 4.94 -10.48
C ASN A 11 12.53 5.55 -10.29
N ASP A 12 13.10 6.19 -11.31
CA ASP A 12 14.44 6.78 -11.23
C ASP A 12 14.47 7.97 -10.27
N GLN A 13 13.42 8.80 -10.29
CA GLN A 13 13.25 9.90 -9.33
C GLN A 13 13.08 9.38 -7.91
N LEU A 14 12.29 8.31 -7.71
CA LEU A 14 12.13 7.69 -6.39
C LEU A 14 13.47 7.17 -5.86
N GLU A 15 14.27 6.54 -6.72
CA GLU A 15 15.58 6.00 -6.35
C GLU A 15 16.57 7.12 -6.00
N ALA A 16 16.56 8.22 -6.74
CA ALA A 16 17.37 9.40 -6.45
C ALA A 16 17.02 10.00 -5.07
N VAL A 17 15.73 10.13 -4.75
CA VAL A 17 15.27 10.61 -3.45
C VAL A 17 15.73 9.67 -2.33
N LYS A 18 15.56 8.36 -2.50
CA LYS A 18 16.05 7.35 -1.53
C LYS A 18 17.56 7.45 -1.31
N ALA A 19 18.34 7.64 -2.37
CA ALA A 19 19.79 7.79 -2.28
C ALA A 19 20.20 9.03 -1.48
N VAL A 20 19.53 10.17 -1.71
CA VAL A 20 19.77 11.41 -0.94
C VAL A 20 19.40 11.22 0.53
N MET A 21 18.22 10.65 0.82
CA MET A 21 17.79 10.38 2.19
C MET A 21 18.77 9.46 2.94
N LYS A 22 19.26 8.41 2.26
CA LYS A 22 20.27 7.49 2.80
C LYS A 22 21.60 8.20 3.07
N ALA A 23 22.07 9.06 2.16
CA ALA A 23 23.28 9.85 2.34
C ALA A 23 23.17 10.81 3.54
N MET A 24 21.98 11.35 3.79
CA MET A 24 21.67 12.19 4.95
C MET A 24 21.43 11.40 6.24
N LYS A 25 21.57 10.06 6.22
CA LYS A 25 21.27 9.16 7.35
C LYS A 25 19.83 9.30 7.86
N ILE A 26 18.90 9.71 7.00
CA ILE A 26 17.48 9.71 7.31
C ILE A 26 16.99 8.27 7.17
N VAL A 27 16.61 7.66 8.28
CA VAL A 27 16.07 6.30 8.29
C VAL A 27 14.66 6.35 7.70
N PHE A 28 14.52 5.78 6.51
CA PHE A 28 13.21 5.52 5.91
C PHE A 28 12.78 4.10 6.29
N GLU A 29 11.98 3.98 7.35
CA GLU A 29 11.22 2.75 7.56
C GLU A 29 10.02 2.81 6.64
N GLU A 30 10.07 2.03 5.56
CA GLU A 30 8.86 1.68 4.83
C GLU A 30 8.01 0.85 5.79
N LYS A 31 7.15 1.53 6.57
CA LYS A 31 6.13 0.87 7.39
C LYS A 31 5.07 0.29 6.47
N ASN A 32 5.43 -0.78 5.78
CA ASN A 32 4.50 -1.72 5.13
C ASN A 32 3.78 -2.57 6.18
N MET A 33 3.60 -2.07 7.40
CA MET A 33 2.78 -2.71 8.41
C MET A 33 1.34 -2.23 8.19
N TYR A 34 0.78 -2.63 7.06
CA TYR A 34 -0.66 -2.58 6.90
C TYR A 34 -1.28 -3.42 8.03
N PRO A 35 -2.35 -2.93 8.68
CA PRO A 35 -3.08 -3.73 9.65
C PRO A 35 -3.39 -5.10 9.06
N ASN A 36 -3.27 -6.14 9.87
CA ASN A 36 -3.42 -7.53 9.41
C ASN A 36 -4.75 -7.74 8.70
N GLU A 37 -5.79 -7.01 9.09
CA GLU A 37 -7.13 -6.99 8.53
C GLU A 37 -7.14 -6.55 7.06
N VAL A 38 -6.30 -5.55 6.71
CA VAL A 38 -6.17 -5.05 5.33
C VAL A 38 -5.47 -6.10 4.47
N MET A 39 -4.41 -6.70 4.99
CA MET A 39 -3.69 -7.76 4.28
C MET A 39 -4.54 -9.01 4.08
N LEU A 40 -5.44 -9.31 5.03
CA LEU A 40 -6.40 -10.41 4.93
C LEU A 40 -7.40 -10.17 3.79
N GLY A 41 -8.02 -8.99 3.74
CA GLY A 41 -9.03 -8.67 2.73
C GLY A 41 -8.48 -8.65 1.31
N VAL A 42 -7.22 -8.23 1.14
CA VAL A 42 -6.55 -8.27 -0.17
C VAL A 42 -6.37 -9.72 -0.64
N ARG A 43 -5.93 -10.63 0.23
CA ARG A 43 -5.77 -12.05 -0.13
C ARG A 43 -7.10 -12.72 -0.47
N GLU A 44 -8.13 -12.42 0.29
CA GLU A 44 -9.48 -12.97 0.07
C GLU A 44 -10.08 -12.50 -1.25
N SER A 45 -9.88 -11.22 -1.60
CA SER A 45 -10.31 -10.65 -2.89
C SER A 45 -9.67 -11.40 -4.07
N ILE A 46 -8.36 -11.63 -3.99
CA ILE A 46 -7.60 -12.31 -5.05
C ILE A 46 -8.09 -13.76 -5.23
N LYS A 47 -8.37 -14.46 -4.12
CA LYS A 47 -8.90 -15.83 -4.16
C LYS A 47 -10.28 -15.89 -4.81
N GLN A 48 -11.15 -14.92 -4.54
CA GLN A 48 -12.50 -14.87 -5.10
C GLN A 48 -12.52 -14.63 -6.61
N VAL A 49 -11.59 -13.81 -7.13
CA VAL A 49 -11.41 -13.59 -8.57
C VAL A 49 -11.02 -14.90 -9.28
N ASN A 50 -10.10 -15.65 -8.69
CA ASN A 50 -9.66 -16.93 -9.25
C ASN A 50 -10.75 -18.02 -9.21
N GLU A 51 -11.76 -17.85 -8.35
CA GLU A 51 -12.89 -18.77 -8.19
C GLU A 51 -14.12 -18.34 -9.04
N GLU A 52 -13.97 -17.37 -9.96
CA GLU A 52 -15.02 -16.86 -10.85
C GLU A 52 -16.31 -16.44 -10.11
N LYS A 53 -16.21 -16.00 -8.86
CA LYS A 53 -17.37 -15.54 -8.10
C LYS A 53 -17.82 -14.16 -8.56
N ILE A 54 -18.93 -14.11 -9.29
CA ILE A 54 -19.56 -12.90 -9.83
C ILE A 54 -20.71 -12.48 -8.90
N HIS A 55 -20.42 -11.83 -7.77
CA HIS A 55 -21.44 -11.52 -6.75
C HIS A 55 -21.41 -10.06 -6.25
N PRO A 56 -22.53 -9.56 -5.65
CA PRO A 56 -22.76 -8.12 -5.44
C PRO A 56 -21.74 -7.46 -4.50
N TYR A 57 -21.11 -8.27 -3.66
CA TYR A 57 -20.13 -7.88 -2.65
C TYR A 57 -19.08 -8.99 -2.58
N THR A 58 -17.81 -8.62 -2.71
CA THR A 58 -16.68 -9.48 -3.09
C THR A 58 -15.43 -9.27 -2.22
N ASN A 59 -15.42 -8.36 -1.23
CA ASN A 59 -14.40 -8.38 -0.16
C ASN A 59 -14.80 -7.62 1.12
N LEU A 60 -13.89 -7.60 2.10
CA LEU A 60 -14.05 -7.24 3.51
C LEU A 60 -14.80 -5.94 3.80
N LYS A 61 -14.77 -5.00 2.86
CA LYS A 61 -15.44 -3.72 3.01
C LYS A 61 -16.93 -3.80 2.67
N ASP A 62 -17.29 -4.69 1.78
CA ASP A 62 -18.66 -4.83 1.30
C ASP A 62 -19.62 -5.41 2.36
N MET A 63 -19.05 -5.95 3.44
CA MET A 63 -19.79 -6.45 4.59
C MET A 63 -19.96 -5.43 5.71
N LEU A 64 -19.16 -4.36 5.75
CA LEU A 64 -19.16 -3.43 6.89
C LEU A 64 -20.24 -2.34 6.79
N ASP A 65 -20.84 -2.15 5.62
CA ASP A 65 -21.93 -1.18 5.36
C ASP A 65 -23.33 -1.82 5.49
N LYS A 66 -23.64 -2.45 6.64
CA LYS A 66 -25.01 -2.87 7.00
C LYS A 66 -25.45 -2.42 8.39
#